data_AF-A0AA35I5W6-F1
#
_entry.id   AF-A0AA35I5W6-F1
#
_cell.length_a   1.000
_cell.length_b   1.000
_cell.length_c   1.000
_cell.angle_alpha   90.00
_cell.angle_beta   90.00
_cell.angle_gamma   90.00
#
_symmetry.space_group_name_H-M   'P 1'
#
loop_
_entity.id
_entity.type
_entity.pdbx_description
1 polymer ?
#
loop_
_entity_poly.entity_id
_entity_poly.type
_entity_poly.pdbx_seq_one_letter_code
_entity_poly.pdbx_strand_id
1 'polypeptide(L)'
;MGAGLLGSLGDLLSIEQRDLLRSAAQLVDSIGHNVTHAKEKRVRSEKETKRRQDARDAQSKQLVARTFPLPTETHEELLETIKAALILNRARQLNTSYNPSEFNVYIRNELKTPARLHGHSVEQHRAGNVRSLRYFMISDLTSHLAYDDGSSVEERLRLLQEKVAEAVGLAALTADERETLRLWQEALVPAADRQEGQA
;
A
#
# COMPACT_ATOMS: atom_id res chain seq x y z
N MET A 1 2.95 74.38 3.88
CA MET A 1 4.06 73.46 3.56
C MET A 1 4.42 72.68 4.82
N GLY A 2 3.68 71.61 5.11
CA GLY A 2 3.90 70.78 6.30
C GLY A 2 4.55 69.48 5.89
N ALA A 3 5.85 69.34 6.14
CA ALA A 3 6.51 68.04 6.12
C ALA A 3 5.86 67.20 7.24
N GLY A 4 5.16 66.12 6.86
CA GLY A 4 4.36 65.33 7.78
C GLY A 4 5.18 64.70 8.91
N LEU A 5 4.49 64.10 9.88
CA LEU A 5 4.99 63.46 11.11
C LEU A 5 6.31 62.66 10.99
N LEU A 6 6.60 62.10 9.82
CA LEU A 6 7.84 61.38 9.50
C LEU A 6 9.08 62.30 9.40
N GLY A 7 8.91 63.54 8.96
CA GLY A 7 9.97 64.56 8.91
C GLY A 7 10.38 65.04 10.31
N SER A 8 9.42 65.26 11.21
CA SER A 8 9.70 65.77 12.57
C SER A 8 10.31 64.72 13.49
N LEU A 9 10.05 63.44 13.27
CA LEU A 9 10.67 62.33 14.02
C LEU A 9 12.13 62.10 13.62
N GLY A 10 12.46 62.32 12.35
CA GLY A 10 13.85 62.28 11.89
C GLY A 10 14.70 63.27 12.67
N ASP A 11 14.28 64.54 12.74
CA ASP A 11 15.01 65.65 13.37
C ASP A 11 15.25 65.49 14.88
N LEU A 12 14.49 64.61 15.55
CA LEU A 12 14.63 64.28 16.98
C LEU A 12 15.61 63.11 17.24
N LEU A 13 16.02 62.38 16.20
CA LEU A 13 16.95 61.26 16.31
C LEU A 13 18.37 61.68 15.95
N SER A 14 19.35 61.21 16.73
CA SER A 14 20.76 61.37 16.37
C SER A 14 21.07 60.61 15.07
N ILE A 15 22.15 61.00 14.40
CA ILE A 15 22.61 60.32 13.17
C ILE A 15 22.82 58.82 13.43
N GLU A 16 23.41 58.46 14.57
CA GLU A 16 23.63 57.07 14.99
C GLU A 16 22.31 56.28 15.13
N GLN A 17 21.27 56.89 15.71
CA GLN A 17 19.96 56.24 15.84
C GLN A 17 19.30 56.01 14.48
N ARG A 18 19.43 56.97 13.55
CA ARG A 18 18.92 56.82 12.18
C ARG A 18 19.64 55.70 11.42
N ASP A 19 20.96 55.59 11.58
CA ASP A 19 21.75 54.53 10.95
C ASP A 19 21.47 53.15 11.54
N LEU A 20 21.23 53.07 12.86
CA LEU A 20 20.81 51.82 13.52
C LEU A 20 19.44 51.36 13.00
N LEU A 21 18.46 52.27 12.89
CA LEU A 21 17.13 51.94 12.35
C LEU A 21 17.20 51.50 10.90
N ARG A 22 18.04 52.14 10.07
CA ARG A 22 18.27 51.72 8.68
C ARG A 22 18.90 50.34 8.60
N SER A 23 19.90 50.07 9.43
CA SER A 23 20.56 48.76 9.51
C SER A 23 19.58 47.67 9.98
N ALA A 24 18.75 47.97 10.97
CA ALA A 24 17.71 47.07 11.45
C ALA A 24 16.67 46.77 10.35
N ALA A 25 16.23 47.79 9.60
CA ALA A 25 15.33 47.60 8.46
C ALA A 25 15.94 46.69 7.38
N GLN A 26 17.19 46.94 6.98
CA GLN A 26 17.92 46.09 6.02
C GLN A 26 18.06 44.64 6.52
N LEU A 27 18.30 44.46 7.82
CA LEU A 27 18.38 43.14 8.42
C LEU A 27 17.02 42.41 8.39
N VAL A 28 15.94 43.11 8.74
CA VAL A 28 14.57 42.56 8.67
C VAL A 28 14.22 42.18 7.24
N ASP A 29 14.52 43.03 6.26
CA ASP A 29 14.30 42.74 4.84
C ASP A 29 15.10 41.51 4.41
N SER A 30 16.38 41.43 4.76
CA SER A 30 17.24 40.27 4.46
C SER A 30 16.70 38.96 5.06
N ILE A 31 16.24 38.99 6.31
CA ILE A 31 15.58 37.85 6.95
C ILE A 31 14.30 37.50 6.21
N GLY A 32 13.49 38.48 5.82
CA GLY A 32 12.27 38.28 5.03
C GLY A 32 12.53 37.57 3.70
N HIS A 33 13.58 37.96 2.98
CA HIS A 33 14.01 37.30 1.74
C HIS A 33 14.46 35.85 2.01
N ASN A 34 15.27 35.61 3.04
CA ASN A 34 15.74 34.27 3.40
C ASN A 34 14.58 33.34 3.78
N VAL A 35 13.59 33.82 4.54
CA VAL A 35 12.40 33.06 4.91
C VAL A 35 11.57 32.71 3.68
N THR A 36 11.39 33.67 2.76
CA THR A 36 10.66 33.44 1.50
C THR A 36 11.34 32.37 0.66
N HIS A 37 12.66 32.48 0.46
CA HIS A 37 13.43 31.47 -0.27
C HIS A 37 13.37 30.09 0.40
N ALA A 38 13.45 30.02 1.73
CA ALA A 38 13.32 28.77 2.47
C ALA A 38 11.93 28.12 2.27
N LYS A 39 10.85 28.93 2.29
CA LYS A 39 9.48 28.46 2.01
C LYS A 39 9.36 27.91 0.59
N GLU A 40 9.88 28.63 -0.39
CA GLU A 40 9.87 28.19 -1.80
C GLU A 40 10.66 26.90 -2.01
N LYS A 41 11.84 26.77 -1.40
CA LYS A 41 12.64 25.54 -1.42
C LYS A 41 11.87 24.37 -0.80
N ARG A 42 11.22 24.60 0.33
CA ARG A 42 10.39 23.58 1.00
C ARG A 42 9.25 23.12 0.10
N VAL A 43 8.48 24.05 -0.47
CA VAL A 43 7.35 23.74 -1.36
C VAL A 43 7.81 22.94 -2.58
N ARG A 44 8.98 23.27 -3.16
CA ARG A 44 9.56 22.50 -4.27
C ARG A 44 9.92 21.07 -3.84
N SER A 45 10.58 20.91 -2.70
CA SER A 45 10.96 19.59 -2.15
C SER A 45 9.74 18.71 -1.86
N GLU A 46 8.67 19.28 -1.29
CA GLU A 46 7.42 18.57 -1.03
C GLU A 46 6.76 18.11 -2.35
N LYS A 47 6.75 18.97 -3.38
CA LYS A 47 6.24 18.61 -4.72
C LYS A 47 7.06 17.51 -5.38
N GLU A 48 8.38 17.58 -5.30
CA GLU A 48 9.28 16.55 -5.84
C GLU A 48 9.10 15.22 -5.13
N THR A 49 8.95 15.24 -3.80
CA THR A 49 8.68 14.04 -3.00
C THR A 49 7.35 13.41 -3.36
N LYS A 50 6.30 14.22 -3.48
CA LYS A 50 5.00 13.72 -3.93
C LYS A 50 5.06 13.11 -5.33
N ARG A 51 5.70 13.78 -6.29
CA ARG A 51 5.84 13.25 -7.66
C ARG A 51 6.61 11.94 -7.69
N ARG A 52 7.67 11.81 -6.88
CA ARG A 52 8.43 10.56 -6.75
C ARG A 52 7.54 9.45 -6.19
N GLN A 53 6.77 9.71 -5.14
CA GLN A 53 5.85 8.73 -4.58
C GLN A 53 4.75 8.34 -5.58
N ASP A 54 4.11 9.31 -6.22
CA ASP A 54 3.05 9.06 -7.22
C ASP A 54 3.60 8.20 -8.39
N ALA A 55 4.84 8.43 -8.82
CA ALA A 55 5.51 7.61 -9.84
C ALA A 55 5.80 6.18 -9.36
N ARG A 56 6.29 6.02 -8.12
CA ARG A 56 6.49 4.70 -7.50
C ARG A 56 5.18 3.94 -7.37
N ASP A 57 4.12 4.59 -6.90
CA ASP A 57 2.80 3.97 -6.76
C ASP A 57 2.26 3.48 -8.11
N ALA A 58 2.40 4.28 -9.17
CA ALA A 58 1.99 3.91 -10.52
C ALA A 58 2.78 2.70 -11.04
N GLN A 59 4.10 2.71 -10.87
CA GLN A 59 4.99 1.63 -11.27
C GLN A 59 4.69 0.34 -10.49
N SER A 60 4.49 0.43 -9.17
CA SER A 60 4.10 -0.70 -8.32
C SER A 60 2.79 -1.33 -8.77
N LYS A 61 1.75 -0.52 -9.04
CA LYS A 61 0.46 -1.01 -9.54
C LYS A 61 0.63 -1.77 -10.86
N GLN A 62 1.42 -1.22 -11.79
CA GLN A 62 1.68 -1.86 -13.08
C GLN A 62 2.43 -3.18 -12.91
N LEU A 63 3.46 -3.22 -12.06
CA LEU A 63 4.26 -4.40 -11.80
C LEU A 63 3.46 -5.50 -11.10
N VAL A 64 2.64 -5.15 -10.11
CA VAL A 64 1.74 -6.09 -9.43
C VAL A 64 0.71 -6.66 -10.41
N ALA A 65 0.03 -5.82 -11.18
CA ALA A 65 -0.97 -6.27 -12.15
C ALA A 65 -0.39 -7.24 -13.19
N ARG A 66 0.86 -7.01 -13.62
CA ARG A 66 1.56 -7.90 -14.57
C ARG A 66 2.03 -9.21 -13.92
N THR A 67 2.54 -9.14 -12.69
CA THR A 67 3.18 -10.30 -12.03
C THR A 67 2.17 -11.20 -11.31
N PHE A 68 1.10 -10.61 -10.79
CA PHE A 68 0.07 -11.26 -10.00
C PHE A 68 -1.33 -10.92 -10.58
N PRO A 69 -1.66 -11.40 -11.80
CA PRO A 69 -2.96 -11.10 -12.41
C PRO A 69 -4.13 -11.62 -11.56
N LEU A 70 -3.93 -12.78 -10.90
CA LEU A 70 -4.85 -13.42 -9.95
C LEU A 70 -6.32 -13.31 -10.38
N PRO A 71 -6.72 -13.81 -11.57
CA PRO A 71 -8.12 -13.76 -11.98
C PRO A 71 -9.02 -14.54 -10.99
N THR A 72 -10.33 -14.26 -11.01
CA THR A 72 -11.30 -14.83 -10.04
C THR A 72 -12.68 -15.05 -10.66
N GLU A 73 -12.71 -15.36 -11.95
CA GLU A 73 -13.93 -15.59 -12.73
C GLU A 73 -14.36 -17.06 -12.67
N THR A 74 -13.40 -18.00 -12.60
CA THR A 74 -13.69 -19.44 -12.47
C THR A 74 -13.35 -20.00 -11.08
N HIS A 75 -13.82 -21.21 -10.76
CA HIS A 75 -13.50 -21.88 -9.49
C HIS A 75 -12.01 -22.18 -9.37
N GLU A 76 -11.36 -22.59 -10.46
CA GLU A 76 -9.92 -22.85 -10.50
C GLU A 76 -9.13 -21.57 -10.22
N GLU A 77 -9.56 -20.45 -10.79
CA GLU A 77 -8.95 -19.14 -10.58
C GLU A 77 -9.10 -18.65 -9.13
N LEU A 78 -10.26 -18.90 -8.51
CA LEU A 78 -10.48 -18.64 -7.08
C LEU A 78 -9.52 -19.49 -6.20
N LEU A 79 -9.31 -20.76 -6.55
CA LEU A 79 -8.41 -21.64 -5.82
C LEU A 79 -6.94 -21.24 -5.97
N GLU A 80 -6.51 -20.87 -7.18
CA GLU A 80 -5.16 -20.34 -7.39
C GLU A 80 -4.93 -19.03 -6.62
N THR A 81 -5.96 -18.21 -6.45
CA THR A 81 -5.90 -17.02 -5.57
C THR A 81 -5.66 -17.41 -4.11
N ILE A 82 -6.39 -18.38 -3.58
CA ILE A 82 -6.21 -18.87 -2.20
C ILE A 82 -4.81 -19.46 -2.03
N LYS A 83 -4.36 -20.28 -2.98
CA LYS A 83 -3.04 -20.89 -3.00
C LYS A 83 -1.94 -19.83 -2.99
N ALA A 84 -2.05 -18.81 -3.83
CA ALA A 84 -1.12 -17.68 -3.85
C ALA A 84 -1.08 -16.96 -2.49
N ALA A 85 -2.25 -16.73 -1.85
CA ALA A 85 -2.31 -16.11 -0.53
C ALA A 85 -1.57 -16.93 0.54
N LEU A 86 -1.80 -18.24 0.58
CA LEU A 86 -1.13 -19.15 1.52
C LEU A 86 0.39 -19.13 1.33
N ILE A 87 0.86 -19.24 0.08
CA ILE A 87 2.29 -19.21 -0.24
C ILE A 87 2.91 -17.86 0.13
N LEU A 88 2.25 -16.74 -0.20
CA LEU A 88 2.74 -15.40 0.12
C LEU A 88 2.81 -15.17 1.63
N ASN A 89 1.83 -15.63 2.40
CA ASN A 89 1.89 -15.53 3.86
C ASN A 89 3.01 -16.40 4.44
N ARG A 90 3.18 -17.63 3.93
CA ARG A 90 4.30 -18.50 4.34
C ARG A 90 5.66 -17.89 4.03
N ALA A 91 5.79 -17.20 2.89
CA ALA A 91 6.95 -16.40 2.51
C ALA A 91 7.09 -15.09 3.32
N ARG A 92 6.18 -14.82 4.27
CA ARG A 92 6.12 -13.61 5.09
C ARG A 92 5.95 -12.33 4.27
N GLN A 93 5.23 -12.40 3.15
CA GLN A 93 4.97 -11.28 2.23
C GLN A 93 3.50 -10.80 2.22
N LEU A 94 2.61 -11.46 2.97
CA LEU A 94 1.18 -11.11 3.05
C LEU A 94 0.66 -11.38 4.47
N ASN A 95 -0.13 -10.46 5.04
CA ASN A 95 -0.79 -10.63 6.35
C ASN A 95 0.16 -11.15 7.44
N THR A 96 1.33 -10.53 7.58
CA THR A 96 2.44 -11.02 8.41
C THR A 96 2.17 -10.98 9.92
N SER A 97 1.08 -10.33 10.36
CA SER A 97 0.57 -10.40 11.72
C SER A 97 0.17 -11.81 12.13
N TYR A 98 -0.25 -12.65 11.18
CA TYR A 98 -0.51 -14.07 11.40
C TYR A 98 0.73 -14.88 11.07
N ASN A 99 1.04 -15.90 11.87
CA ASN A 99 1.98 -16.94 11.43
C ASN A 99 1.32 -17.84 10.35
N PRO A 100 2.08 -18.65 9.60
CA PRO A 100 1.53 -19.46 8.51
C PRO A 100 0.39 -20.40 8.91
N SER A 101 0.47 -21.01 10.10
CA SER A 101 -0.56 -21.90 10.61
C SER A 101 -1.84 -21.13 11.00
N GLU A 102 -1.70 -19.99 11.67
CA GLU A 102 -2.83 -19.12 12.01
C GLU A 102 -3.52 -18.56 10.76
N PHE A 103 -2.74 -18.12 9.77
CA PHE A 103 -3.29 -17.61 8.53
C PHE A 103 -4.03 -18.70 7.76
N ASN A 104 -3.49 -19.91 7.73
CA ASN A 104 -4.17 -21.06 7.13
C ASN A 104 -5.52 -21.33 7.82
N VAL A 105 -5.56 -21.33 9.16
CA VAL A 105 -6.81 -21.45 9.94
C VAL A 105 -7.78 -20.31 9.64
N TYR A 106 -7.29 -19.08 9.51
CA TYR A 106 -8.09 -17.92 9.10
C TYR A 106 -8.75 -18.18 7.73
N ILE A 107 -7.98 -18.60 6.73
CA ILE A 107 -8.49 -18.94 5.39
C ILE A 107 -9.50 -20.10 5.43
N ARG A 108 -9.31 -21.11 6.29
CA ARG A 108 -10.32 -22.17 6.48
C ARG A 108 -11.61 -21.64 7.13
N ASN A 109 -11.50 -20.70 8.06
CA ASN A 109 -12.66 -20.13 8.75
C ASN A 109 -13.58 -19.33 7.81
N GLU A 110 -13.04 -18.78 6.73
CA GLU A 110 -13.80 -18.10 5.67
C GLU A 110 -14.77 -19.04 4.90
N LEU A 111 -14.68 -20.37 5.10
CA LEU A 111 -15.66 -21.33 4.58
C LEU A 111 -16.97 -21.38 5.39
N LYS A 112 -16.97 -20.84 6.62
CA LYS A 112 -18.13 -20.85 7.51
C LYS A 112 -19.23 -19.99 6.90
N THR A 113 -20.39 -20.60 6.70
CA THR A 113 -21.56 -19.88 6.20
C THR A 113 -22.18 -19.06 7.34
N PRO A 114 -22.35 -17.73 7.19
CA PRO A 114 -23.06 -16.93 8.18
C PRO A 114 -24.54 -17.32 8.25
N ALA A 115 -25.18 -17.10 9.40
CA ALA A 115 -26.59 -17.43 9.61
C ALA A 115 -27.55 -16.71 8.65
N ARG A 116 -27.11 -15.60 8.03
CA ARG A 116 -27.88 -14.82 7.07
C ARG A 116 -26.98 -14.42 5.90
N LEU A 117 -27.42 -14.72 4.68
CA LEU A 117 -26.69 -14.45 3.44
C LEU A 117 -27.25 -13.27 2.62
N HIS A 118 -28.26 -12.56 3.14
CA HIS A 118 -28.82 -11.33 2.55
C HIS A 118 -29.04 -11.37 1.02
N GLY A 119 -29.64 -12.46 0.52
CA GLY A 119 -29.95 -12.62 -0.90
C GLY A 119 -28.84 -13.25 -1.75
N HIS A 120 -27.71 -13.61 -1.15
CA HIS A 120 -26.65 -14.37 -1.81
C HIS A 120 -26.80 -15.88 -1.58
N SER A 121 -26.38 -16.67 -2.57
CA SER A 121 -26.14 -18.10 -2.37
C SER A 121 -24.86 -18.33 -1.54
N VAL A 122 -24.69 -19.53 -1.01
CA VAL A 122 -23.48 -19.90 -0.25
C VAL A 122 -22.23 -19.80 -1.14
N GLU A 123 -22.37 -20.23 -2.40
CA GLU A 123 -21.32 -20.20 -3.42
C GLU A 123 -20.91 -18.75 -3.73
N GLN A 124 -21.91 -17.86 -3.92
CA GLN A 124 -21.66 -16.44 -4.17
C GLN A 124 -20.94 -15.78 -2.99
N HIS A 125 -21.33 -16.11 -1.75
CA HIS A 125 -20.67 -15.59 -0.56
C HIS A 125 -19.21 -16.04 -0.48
N ARG A 126 -18.93 -17.32 -0.69
CA ARG A 126 -17.57 -17.89 -0.67
C ARG A 126 -16.68 -17.28 -1.77
N ALA A 127 -17.19 -17.19 -3.00
CA ALA A 127 -16.48 -16.51 -4.07
C ALA A 127 -16.22 -15.02 -3.74
N GLY A 128 -17.17 -14.36 -3.06
CA GLY A 128 -17.00 -13.01 -2.53
C GLY A 128 -15.86 -12.88 -1.51
N ASN A 129 -15.72 -13.85 -0.60
CA ASN A 129 -14.61 -13.87 0.37
C ASN A 129 -13.25 -13.98 -0.33
N VAL A 130 -13.15 -14.84 -1.35
CA VAL A 130 -11.92 -14.98 -2.15
C VAL A 130 -11.60 -13.73 -2.97
N ARG A 131 -12.61 -13.09 -3.56
CA ARG A 131 -12.42 -11.80 -4.28
C ARG A 131 -11.98 -10.68 -3.34
N SER A 132 -12.48 -10.68 -2.11
CA SER A 132 -12.05 -9.74 -1.07
C SER A 132 -10.60 -10.01 -0.67
N LEU A 133 -10.23 -11.27 -0.46
CA LEU A 133 -8.84 -11.69 -0.22
C LEU A 133 -7.91 -11.22 -1.35
N ARG A 134 -8.29 -11.44 -2.60
CA ARG A 134 -7.54 -10.96 -3.78
C ARG A 134 -7.34 -9.45 -3.72
N TYR A 135 -8.39 -8.68 -3.46
CA TYR A 135 -8.30 -7.22 -3.37
C TYR A 135 -7.26 -6.80 -2.32
N PHE A 136 -7.30 -7.40 -1.14
CA PHE A 136 -6.32 -7.14 -0.09
C PHE A 136 -4.91 -7.53 -0.50
N MET A 137 -4.71 -8.68 -1.14
CA MET A 137 -3.41 -9.09 -1.67
C MET A 137 -2.83 -8.07 -2.64
N ILE A 138 -3.61 -7.64 -3.63
CA ILE A 138 -3.16 -6.66 -4.63
C ILE A 138 -2.82 -5.33 -3.96
N SER A 139 -3.64 -4.89 -3.01
CA SER A 139 -3.39 -3.67 -2.24
C SER A 139 -2.10 -3.76 -1.44
N ASP A 140 -1.92 -4.81 -0.64
CA ASP A 140 -0.74 -5.03 0.21
C ASP A 140 0.53 -5.16 -0.63
N LEU A 141 0.51 -5.95 -1.70
CA LEU A 141 1.65 -6.09 -2.60
C LEU A 141 2.02 -4.74 -3.23
N THR A 142 1.03 -3.97 -3.67
CA THR A 142 1.27 -2.64 -4.25
C THR A 142 1.92 -1.70 -3.22
N SER A 143 1.36 -1.63 -2.01
CA SER A 143 1.92 -0.82 -0.92
C SER A 143 3.33 -1.29 -0.53
N HIS A 144 3.54 -2.59 -0.45
CA HIS A 144 4.85 -3.16 -0.18
C HIS A 144 5.87 -2.74 -1.24
N LEU A 145 5.55 -2.83 -2.54
CA LEU A 145 6.47 -2.43 -3.60
C LEU A 145 6.68 -0.90 -3.66
N ALA A 146 5.66 -0.11 -3.33
CA ALA A 146 5.73 1.35 -3.37
C ALA A 146 6.53 1.98 -2.23
N TYR A 147 6.69 1.27 -1.10
CA TYR A 147 7.42 1.75 0.08
C TYR A 147 8.83 2.24 -0.30
N ASP A 148 9.17 3.46 0.08
CA ASP A 148 10.44 4.12 -0.24
C ASP A 148 11.45 3.93 0.90
N ASP A 149 12.17 2.81 0.86
CA ASP A 149 13.31 2.52 1.74
C ASP A 149 14.67 2.80 1.06
N GLY A 150 14.66 3.51 -0.07
CA GLY A 150 15.83 3.72 -0.93
C GLY A 150 15.99 2.67 -2.04
N SER A 151 15.27 1.55 -2.00
CA SER A 151 15.30 0.54 -3.07
C SER A 151 14.36 0.91 -4.23
N SER A 152 14.69 0.45 -5.45
CA SER A 152 13.76 0.57 -6.59
C SER A 152 12.56 -0.36 -6.44
N VAL A 153 11.47 -0.06 -7.15
CA VAL A 153 10.26 -0.89 -7.13
C VAL A 153 10.55 -2.31 -7.67
N GLU A 154 11.37 -2.40 -8.73
CA GLU A 154 11.82 -3.66 -9.32
C GLU A 154 12.63 -4.52 -8.34
N GLU A 155 13.53 -3.89 -7.58
CA GLU A 155 14.36 -4.60 -6.61
C GLU A 155 13.49 -5.20 -5.50
N ARG A 156 12.51 -4.44 -5.02
CA ARG A 156 11.54 -4.93 -4.03
C ARG A 156 10.70 -6.09 -4.58
N LEU A 157 10.32 -6.05 -5.86
CA LEU A 157 9.63 -7.15 -6.52
C LEU A 157 10.52 -8.39 -6.61
N ARG A 158 11.79 -8.22 -6.99
CA ARG A 158 12.77 -9.30 -7.07
C ARG A 158 12.93 -9.99 -5.70
N LEU A 159 13.15 -9.23 -4.64
CA LEU A 159 13.30 -9.76 -3.28
C LEU A 159 12.03 -10.50 -2.82
N LEU A 160 10.85 -9.97 -3.15
CA LEU A 160 9.58 -10.65 -2.88
C LEU A 160 9.51 -12.00 -3.60
N GLN A 161 9.86 -12.05 -4.88
CA GLN A 161 9.87 -13.29 -5.67
C GLN A 161 10.90 -14.30 -5.14
N GLU A 162 12.07 -13.84 -4.71
CA GLU A 162 13.09 -14.68 -4.07
C GLU A 162 12.55 -15.32 -2.78
N LYS A 163 11.87 -14.54 -1.94
CA LYS A 163 11.24 -15.05 -0.71
C LYS A 163 10.14 -16.06 -0.98
N VAL A 164 9.34 -15.82 -2.01
CA VAL A 164 8.33 -16.79 -2.47
C VAL A 164 9.00 -18.06 -2.99
N ALA A 165 10.05 -17.94 -3.80
CA ALA A 165 10.79 -19.08 -4.33
C ALA A 165 11.46 -19.90 -3.23
N GLU A 166 12.03 -19.25 -2.21
CA GLU A 166 12.59 -19.90 -1.01
C GLU A 166 11.50 -20.71 -0.28
N ALA A 167 10.34 -20.10 -0.03
CA ALA A 167 9.24 -20.77 0.65
C ALA A 167 8.66 -21.94 -0.17
N VAL A 168 8.59 -21.83 -1.50
CA VAL A 168 8.11 -22.89 -2.42
C VAL A 168 9.17 -23.99 -2.59
N GLY A 169 10.45 -23.63 -2.58
CA GLY A 169 11.56 -24.57 -2.69
C GLY A 169 11.64 -25.56 -1.51
N LEU A 170 11.21 -25.13 -0.33
CA LEU A 170 11.08 -26.02 0.84
C LEU A 170 9.96 -27.04 0.69
N ALA A 171 8.80 -26.59 0.18
CA ALA A 171 7.68 -27.45 -0.17
C ALA A 171 6.74 -26.68 -1.11
N ALA A 172 6.30 -27.28 -2.21
CA ALA A 172 5.34 -26.63 -3.11
C ALA A 172 4.09 -26.17 -2.34
N LEU A 173 3.55 -27.05 -1.50
CA LEU A 173 2.50 -26.78 -0.51
C LEU A 173 2.74 -27.66 0.73
N THR A 174 2.43 -27.14 1.92
CA THR A 174 2.41 -27.96 3.14
C THR A 174 1.23 -28.93 3.15
N ALA A 175 1.21 -29.88 4.08
CA ALA A 175 0.04 -30.74 4.28
C ALA A 175 -1.22 -29.92 4.63
N ASP A 176 -1.07 -28.95 5.53
CA ASP A 176 -2.16 -28.07 5.94
C ASP A 176 -2.70 -27.19 4.81
N GLU A 177 -1.83 -26.66 3.96
CA GLU A 177 -2.25 -25.85 2.81
C GLU A 177 -2.98 -26.68 1.76
N ARG A 178 -2.51 -27.91 1.51
CA ARG A 178 -3.19 -28.84 0.61
C ARG A 178 -4.59 -29.19 1.11
N GLU A 179 -4.73 -29.45 2.41
CA GLU A 179 -6.04 -29.75 3.00
C GLU A 179 -6.97 -28.53 2.91
N THR A 180 -6.48 -27.32 3.17
CA THR A 180 -7.27 -26.10 2.99
C THR A 180 -7.75 -25.94 1.56
N LEU A 181 -6.88 -26.15 0.57
CA LEU A 181 -7.27 -26.06 -0.84
C LEU A 181 -8.28 -27.14 -1.22
N ARG A 182 -8.15 -28.37 -0.70
CA ARG A 182 -9.14 -29.45 -0.91
C ARG A 182 -10.52 -29.04 -0.38
N LEU A 183 -10.59 -28.53 0.85
CA LEU A 183 -11.85 -28.07 1.45
C LEU A 183 -12.48 -26.92 0.66
N TRP A 184 -11.66 -25.98 0.17
CA TRP A 184 -12.13 -24.90 -0.69
C TRP A 184 -12.61 -25.39 -2.05
N GLN A 185 -11.93 -26.37 -2.66
CA GLN A 185 -12.37 -27.00 -3.91
C GLN A 185 -13.76 -27.60 -3.73
N GLU A 186 -13.97 -28.41 -2.70
CA GLU A 186 -15.26 -29.03 -2.40
C GLU A 186 -16.37 -28.01 -2.12
N ALA A 187 -16.00 -26.89 -1.47
CA ALA A 187 -16.92 -25.83 -1.11
C ALA A 187 -17.32 -24.91 -2.27
N LEU A 188 -16.47 -24.80 -3.30
CA LEU A 188 -16.71 -23.99 -4.50
C LEU A 188 -17.40 -24.78 -5.61
N VAL A 189 -17.25 -26.12 -5.66
CA VAL A 189 -17.94 -26.96 -6.65
C VAL A 189 -19.45 -26.97 -6.38
N PRO A 190 -20.31 -26.68 -7.39
CA PRO A 190 -21.76 -26.71 -7.26
C PRO A 190 -22.28 -28.06 -6.75
N ALA A 191 -23.39 -28.06 -6.01
CA ALA A 191 -23.98 -29.30 -5.50
C ALA A 191 -24.43 -30.27 -6.62
N ALA A 192 -24.76 -29.76 -7.81
CA ALA A 192 -25.16 -30.57 -8.98
C ALA A 192 -24.01 -31.45 -9.51
N ASP A 193 -22.79 -30.90 -9.57
CA ASP A 193 -21.61 -31.60 -10.09
C ASP A 193 -21.04 -32.63 -9.10
N ARG A 194 -21.48 -32.59 -7.83
CA ARG A 194 -21.07 -33.58 -6.82
C ARG A 194 -21.81 -34.91 -6.93
N GLN A 195 -22.95 -34.97 -7.63
CA GLN A 195 -23.77 -36.18 -7.75
C GLN A 195 -23.44 -37.03 -8.99
N GLU A 196 -22.88 -36.45 -10.06
CA GLU A 196 -22.52 -37.21 -11.28
C GLU A 196 -21.26 -38.08 -11.12
N GLY A 197 -20.45 -37.85 -10.07
CA GLY A 197 -19.26 -38.68 -9.75
C GLY A 197 -19.53 -39.88 -8.83
N GLN A 198 -20.80 -40.12 -8.45
CA GLN A 198 -21.19 -41.20 -7.53
C GLN A 198 -22.27 -42.14 -8.10
N ALA A 199 -22.52 -42.10 -9.42
CA ALA A 199 -23.46 -42.98 -10.12
C ALA A 199 -22.73 -44.08 -10.90
#